data_AF-A0A419DGQ7-F1
#
_entry.id   AF-A0A419DGQ7-F1
#
_cell.length_a   1.000
_cell.length_b   1.000
_cell.length_c   1.000
_cell.angle_alpha   90.00
_cell.angle_beta   90.00
_cell.angle_gamma   90.00
#
_symmetry.space_group_name_H-M   'P 1'
#
loop_
_entity.id
_entity.type
_entity.pdbx_description
1 polymer ?
#
loop_
_entity_poly.entity_id
_entity_poly.type
_entity_poly.pdbx_seq_one_letter_code
_entity_poly.pdbx_strand_id
1 'polypeptide(L)'
;MNHLKLDVIKVFTFLSLFLLALFIPIPSSVNAEDFLSYPCQGCSGGVCPTAGGTGGGDLANADALTIEGIQCVLSQHPNGYNLLPYAEQIHMASHSFNINPLLLLGIANKDSSMGTAGAGADYMNPGNISYRDDLYVESGIQAHAGELGDGRWAVFDSYGDGIQAKAWLLRFEYLDAGYDTLEAIVYRYAPPSENDSAQYVQDVLDFMAEWGGKCAG
;
A
#
# COMPACT_ATOMS: atom_id res chain seq x y z
N MET A 1 67.60 4.91 28.68
CA MET A 1 67.45 5.82 27.53
C MET A 1 65.98 5.79 27.16
N ASN A 2 65.22 6.73 27.73
CA ASN A 2 64.67 7.90 27.03
C ASN A 2 63.43 7.48 26.21
N HIS A 3 62.22 8.03 26.36
CA HIS A 3 61.70 9.09 27.22
C HIS A 3 60.19 9.20 26.90
N LEU A 4 59.38 9.47 27.93
CA LEU A 4 58.23 10.42 27.94
C LEU A 4 56.96 10.06 27.12
N LYS A 5 55.83 9.73 27.78
CA LYS A 5 54.82 10.59 28.48
C LYS A 5 53.69 11.03 27.53
N LEU A 6 52.47 10.58 27.75
CA LEU A 6 51.41 11.09 28.66
C LEU A 6 50.59 12.23 28.03
N ASP A 7 49.31 11.91 27.80
CA ASP A 7 48.07 12.68 27.99
C ASP A 7 48.06 14.21 27.83
N VAL A 8 46.95 14.71 27.27
CA VAL A 8 46.01 15.67 27.92
C VAL A 8 45.06 16.30 26.87
N ILE A 9 43.79 15.87 26.93
CA ILE A 9 42.54 16.66 27.05
C ILE A 9 42.63 18.16 26.70
N LYS A 10 41.57 18.66 26.01
CA LYS A 10 40.99 20.04 25.96
C LYS A 10 41.00 20.60 24.52
N VAL A 11 39.97 21.25 23.95
CA VAL A 11 38.80 21.97 24.48
C VAL A 11 37.97 22.50 23.28
N PHE A 12 36.63 22.49 23.42
CA PHE A 12 35.65 23.49 22.94
C PHE A 12 35.20 23.59 21.46
N THR A 13 33.88 23.33 21.31
CA THR A 13 32.84 24.25 20.78
C THR A 13 32.83 24.63 19.29
N PHE A 14 31.88 24.03 18.57
CA PHE A 14 31.05 24.66 17.53
C PHE A 14 29.64 24.07 17.72
N LEU A 15 28.74 24.68 18.48
CA LEU A 15 27.90 25.84 18.13
C LEU A 15 27.32 25.79 16.71
N SER A 16 26.15 25.16 16.63
CA SER A 16 24.88 25.67 16.04
C SER A 16 24.78 26.03 14.55
N LEU A 17 23.62 25.67 14.00
CA LEU A 17 23.00 26.12 12.76
C LEU A 17 23.68 25.69 11.45
N PHE A 18 23.06 24.71 10.77
CA PHE A 18 22.30 25.01 9.56
C PHE A 18 21.35 23.84 9.29
N LEU A 19 20.14 23.96 9.85
CA LEU A 19 18.98 23.17 9.46
C LEU A 19 18.54 23.68 8.09
N LEU A 20 19.23 23.28 7.02
CA LEU A 20 18.72 23.45 5.67
C LEU A 20 17.73 22.31 5.44
N ALA A 21 16.50 22.51 5.93
CA ALA A 21 15.36 21.77 5.42
C ALA A 21 15.30 22.10 3.93
N LEU A 22 15.81 21.19 3.11
CA LEU A 22 15.46 21.15 1.70
C LEU A 22 13.94 20.99 1.70
N PHE A 23 13.25 22.11 1.49
CA PHE A 23 11.89 22.14 0.95
C PHE A 23 11.99 21.45 -0.40
N ILE A 24 11.98 20.12 -0.40
CA ILE A 24 11.55 19.37 -1.57
C ILE A 24 10.10 19.81 -1.73
N PRO A 25 9.73 20.49 -2.83
CA PRO A 25 8.34 20.77 -3.08
C PRO A 25 7.63 19.42 -3.06
N ILE A 26 6.80 19.21 -2.04
CA ILE A 26 5.80 18.16 -2.08
C ILE A 26 5.06 18.42 -3.41
N PRO A 27 5.01 17.46 -4.35
CA PRO A 27 4.26 17.64 -5.58
C PRO A 27 2.88 18.16 -5.16
N SER A 28 2.52 19.32 -5.73
CA SER A 28 1.28 20.00 -5.41
C SER A 28 0.18 18.96 -5.54
N SER A 29 -0.56 18.78 -4.45
CA SER A 29 -1.75 17.96 -4.31
C SER A 29 -2.31 17.51 -5.66
N VAL A 30 -2.23 16.21 -5.93
CA VAL A 30 -3.30 15.58 -6.71
C VAL A 30 -4.60 16.06 -6.07
N ASN A 31 -5.34 16.90 -6.78
CA ASN A 31 -6.57 17.44 -6.24
C ASN A 31 -7.49 16.23 -6.01
N ALA A 32 -8.15 16.16 -4.85
CA ALA A 32 -9.17 15.14 -4.61
C ALA A 32 -10.23 15.11 -5.75
N GLU A 33 -10.37 16.22 -6.48
CA GLU A 33 -11.23 16.35 -7.65
C GLU A 33 -10.74 15.61 -8.90
N ASP A 34 -9.43 15.37 -9.07
CA ASP A 34 -8.92 14.51 -10.15
C ASP A 34 -9.27 13.04 -9.88
N PHE A 35 -9.46 12.66 -8.61
CA PHE A 35 -10.01 11.35 -8.26
C PHE A 35 -11.53 11.25 -8.49
N LEU A 36 -12.27 12.35 -8.34
CA LEU A 36 -13.67 12.42 -8.77
C LEU A 36 -13.79 12.36 -10.31
N SER A 37 -12.71 12.66 -11.03
CA SER A 37 -12.62 12.53 -12.49
C SER A 37 -12.29 11.11 -12.96
N TYR A 38 -11.92 10.17 -12.09
CA TYR A 38 -12.07 8.77 -12.45
C TYR A 38 -13.56 8.47 -12.36
N PRO A 39 -14.27 8.37 -13.50
CA PRO A 39 -15.61 7.87 -13.39
C PRO A 39 -15.45 6.46 -12.83
N CYS A 40 -15.99 6.19 -11.64
CA CYS A 40 -16.69 4.94 -11.46
C CYS A 40 -17.66 4.89 -12.66
N GLN A 41 -17.25 4.31 -13.80
CA GLN A 41 -17.87 4.50 -15.12
C GLN A 41 -19.23 3.76 -15.24
N GLY A 42 -19.81 3.42 -14.10
CA GLY A 42 -21.17 2.95 -13.87
C GLY A 42 -21.95 3.70 -12.77
N CYS A 43 -21.44 4.83 -12.26
CA CYS A 43 -22.16 5.70 -11.32
C CYS A 43 -23.24 6.52 -12.01
N SER A 44 -24.42 5.95 -12.19
CA SER A 44 -25.60 6.76 -12.45
C SER A 44 -26.12 7.32 -11.12
N GLY A 45 -25.93 8.61 -10.85
CA GLY A 45 -26.54 9.30 -9.71
C GLY A 45 -25.65 9.57 -8.48
N GLY A 46 -24.32 9.53 -8.62
CA GLY A 46 -23.40 9.93 -7.55
C GLY A 46 -23.22 8.91 -6.42
N VAL A 47 -23.61 7.66 -6.65
CA VAL A 47 -23.37 6.54 -5.73
C VAL A 47 -22.58 5.49 -6.52
N CYS A 48 -21.29 5.30 -6.21
CA CYS A 48 -20.58 4.10 -6.69
C CYS A 48 -21.33 2.89 -6.15
N PRO A 49 -21.55 1.83 -6.97
CA PRO A 49 -22.13 0.61 -6.45
C PRO A 49 -21.27 0.17 -5.28
N THR A 50 -21.77 0.36 -4.06
CA THR A 50 -21.17 -0.23 -2.88
C THR A 50 -21.18 -1.72 -3.16
N ALA A 51 -20.00 -2.32 -3.18
CA ALA A 51 -19.85 -3.70 -3.55
C ALA A 51 -20.61 -4.56 -2.51
N GLY A 52 -21.87 -4.87 -2.81
CA GLY A 52 -22.87 -5.45 -1.90
C GLY A 52 -22.69 -6.95 -1.67
N GLY A 53 -21.48 -7.47 -1.83
CA GLY A 53 -21.16 -8.87 -1.57
C GLY A 53 -21.16 -9.12 -0.07
N THR A 54 -21.91 -10.13 0.34
CA THR A 54 -22.06 -10.57 1.73
C THR A 54 -20.91 -11.48 2.21
N GLY A 55 -19.86 -11.65 1.41
CA GLY A 55 -18.69 -12.49 1.70
C GLY A 55 -17.48 -11.68 2.13
N GLY A 56 -16.62 -12.26 2.96
CA GLY A 56 -15.31 -11.70 3.33
C GLY A 56 -15.14 -11.35 4.80
N GLY A 57 -16.21 -11.21 5.59
CA GLY A 57 -16.11 -10.89 7.02
C GLY A 57 -15.19 -9.70 7.28
N ASP A 58 -14.16 -9.90 8.11
CA ASP A 58 -13.16 -8.86 8.42
C ASP A 58 -12.35 -8.39 7.21
N LEU A 59 -12.28 -9.14 6.10
CA LEU A 59 -11.60 -8.74 4.87
C LEU A 59 -12.39 -7.69 4.08
N ALA A 60 -13.72 -7.65 4.27
CA ALA A 60 -14.67 -6.79 3.57
C ALA A 60 -15.27 -5.73 4.52
N ASN A 61 -14.39 -5.07 5.29
CA ASN A 61 -14.74 -4.05 6.27
C ASN A 61 -13.96 -2.77 6.02
N ALA A 62 -14.45 -1.91 5.12
CA ALA A 62 -13.80 -0.62 4.81
C ALA A 62 -13.65 0.30 6.02
N ASP A 63 -14.56 0.20 6.99
CA ASP A 63 -14.57 1.02 8.21
C ASP A 63 -13.55 0.56 9.27
N ALA A 64 -12.74 -0.47 8.97
CA ALA A 64 -11.76 -0.99 9.93
C ALA A 64 -10.66 0.02 10.29
N LEU A 65 -10.39 1.03 9.45
CA LEU A 65 -9.56 2.19 9.79
C LEU A 65 -10.10 3.48 9.17
N THR A 66 -10.08 4.54 9.96
CA THR A 66 -10.21 5.94 9.51
C THR A 66 -8.97 6.38 8.73
N ILE A 67 -9.03 7.57 8.11
CA ILE A 67 -7.86 8.18 7.46
C ILE A 67 -6.73 8.38 8.48
N GLU A 68 -7.06 8.86 9.69
CA GLU A 68 -6.11 9.04 10.79
C GLU A 68 -5.50 7.70 11.23
N GLY A 69 -6.30 6.62 11.23
CA GLY A 69 -5.83 5.27 11.48
C GLY A 69 -4.82 4.80 10.44
N ILE A 70 -5.10 5.03 9.15
CA ILE A 70 -4.17 4.72 8.05
C ILE A 70 -2.88 5.53 8.19
N GLN A 71 -2.98 6.84 8.47
CA GLN A 71 -1.81 7.69 8.71
C GLN A 71 -1.00 7.22 9.94
N CYS A 72 -1.66 6.77 10.99
CA CYS A 72 -1.02 6.17 12.17
C CYS A 72 -0.18 4.95 11.79
N VAL A 73 -0.73 4.02 10.99
CA VAL A 73 0.03 2.85 10.49
C VAL A 73 1.24 3.27 9.66
N LEU A 74 1.01 4.12 8.66
CA LEU A 74 2.05 4.49 7.68
C LEU A 74 3.17 5.36 8.27
N SER A 75 2.86 6.18 9.27
CA SER A 75 3.87 7.02 9.94
C SER A 75 4.72 6.26 10.97
N GLN A 76 4.19 5.17 11.53
CA GLN A 76 4.90 4.37 12.54
C GLN A 76 5.58 3.13 11.96
N HIS A 77 5.10 2.62 10.82
CA HIS A 77 5.73 1.49 10.15
C HIS A 77 7.05 1.94 9.47
N PRO A 78 8.18 1.22 9.65
CA PRO A 78 9.49 1.66 9.16
C PRO A 78 9.56 1.87 7.64
N ASN A 79 8.70 1.18 6.88
CA ASN A 79 8.65 1.28 5.43
C ASN A 79 7.43 2.05 4.90
N GLY A 80 6.59 2.63 5.77
CA GLY A 80 5.32 3.25 5.36
C GLY A 80 5.45 4.58 4.62
N TYR A 81 6.66 5.14 4.55
CA TYR A 81 6.90 6.48 4.01
C TYR A 81 6.55 6.65 2.52
N ASN A 82 6.60 5.60 1.69
CA ASN A 82 6.21 5.68 0.28
C ASN A 82 4.68 5.76 0.11
N LEU A 83 3.92 5.13 1.00
CA LEU A 83 2.46 5.11 0.95
C LEU A 83 1.83 6.24 1.78
N LEU A 84 2.55 6.81 2.75
CA LEU A 84 2.04 7.85 3.64
C LEU A 84 1.39 9.05 2.91
N PRO A 85 1.94 9.59 1.80
CA PRO A 85 1.29 10.67 1.06
C PRO A 85 -0.07 10.30 0.44
N TYR A 86 -0.38 9.01 0.38
CA TYR A 86 -1.55 8.46 -0.30
C TYR A 86 -2.58 7.88 0.68
N ALA A 87 -2.48 8.19 1.99
CA ALA A 87 -3.40 7.67 3.02
C ALA A 87 -4.89 7.91 2.69
N GLU A 88 -5.24 9.08 2.18
CA GLU A 88 -6.61 9.41 1.76
C GLU A 88 -7.07 8.53 0.58
N GLN A 89 -6.20 8.29 -0.40
CA GLN A 89 -6.53 7.42 -1.54
C GLN A 89 -6.67 5.96 -1.12
N ILE A 90 -5.86 5.48 -0.15
CA ILE A 90 -6.01 4.14 0.42
C ILE A 90 -7.37 4.01 1.12
N HIS A 91 -7.78 5.03 1.88
CA HIS A 91 -9.11 5.09 2.49
C HIS A 91 -10.22 5.05 1.43
N MET A 92 -10.12 5.89 0.41
CA MET A 92 -11.09 5.93 -0.69
C MET A 92 -11.17 4.61 -1.46
N ALA A 93 -10.05 3.96 -1.76
CA ALA A 93 -10.02 2.66 -2.40
C ALA A 93 -10.68 1.59 -1.53
N SER A 94 -10.39 1.59 -0.23
CA SER A 94 -11.00 0.69 0.77
C SER A 94 -12.52 0.83 0.76
N HIS A 95 -13.05 2.06 0.81
CA HIS A 95 -14.49 2.32 0.76
C HIS A 95 -15.12 2.00 -0.59
N SER A 96 -14.48 2.35 -1.70
CA SER A 96 -15.00 2.15 -3.05
C SER A 96 -15.21 0.66 -3.36
N PHE A 97 -14.31 -0.19 -2.83
CA PHE A 97 -14.33 -1.63 -3.09
C PHE A 97 -14.76 -2.46 -1.89
N ASN A 98 -15.19 -1.83 -0.80
CA ASN A 98 -15.48 -2.47 0.48
C ASN A 98 -14.39 -3.48 0.91
N ILE A 99 -13.14 -3.01 0.95
CA ILE A 99 -11.98 -3.80 1.37
C ILE A 99 -11.44 -3.24 2.68
N ASN A 100 -11.03 -4.12 3.59
CA ASN A 100 -10.39 -3.69 4.83
C ASN A 100 -9.04 -2.98 4.54
N PRO A 101 -8.85 -1.72 4.98
CA PRO A 101 -7.59 -1.01 4.76
C PRO A 101 -6.37 -1.71 5.38
N LEU A 102 -6.52 -2.42 6.50
CA LEU A 102 -5.45 -3.22 7.10
C LEU A 102 -5.06 -4.42 6.22
N LEU A 103 -6.01 -5.03 5.52
CA LEU A 103 -5.72 -6.09 4.56
C LEU A 103 -4.89 -5.55 3.39
N LEU A 104 -5.28 -4.39 2.83
CA LEU A 104 -4.53 -3.75 1.75
C LEU A 104 -3.09 -3.42 2.17
N LEU A 105 -2.93 -2.79 3.33
CA LEU A 105 -1.62 -2.44 3.86
C LEU A 105 -0.78 -3.67 4.23
N GLY A 106 -1.40 -4.72 4.75
CA GLY A 106 -0.74 -5.99 5.06
C GLY A 106 -0.20 -6.68 3.82
N ILE A 107 -1.02 -6.76 2.75
CA ILE A 107 -0.58 -7.28 1.45
C ILE A 107 0.53 -6.40 0.86
N ALA A 108 0.38 -5.07 0.89
CA ALA A 108 1.41 -4.17 0.40
C ALA A 108 2.74 -4.32 1.16
N ASN A 109 2.68 -4.51 2.48
CA ASN A 109 3.86 -4.81 3.28
C ASN A 109 4.50 -6.14 2.88
N LYS A 110 3.69 -7.18 2.72
CA LYS A 110 4.17 -8.52 2.36
C LYS A 110 4.77 -8.57 0.95
N ASP A 111 4.13 -7.94 -0.02
CA ASP A 111 4.51 -8.01 -1.43
C ASP A 111 5.71 -7.11 -1.76
N SER A 112 5.80 -5.94 -1.15
CA SER A 112 6.77 -4.92 -1.58
C SER A 112 7.38 -4.10 -0.45
N SER A 113 7.23 -4.55 0.81
CA SER A 113 7.63 -3.75 1.97
C SER A 113 7.04 -2.33 1.90
N MET A 114 5.74 -2.22 1.61
CA MET A 114 5.03 -0.94 1.43
C MET A 114 5.59 -0.07 0.29
N GLY A 115 5.91 -0.70 -0.84
CA GLY A 115 6.44 0.01 -2.01
C GLY A 115 7.94 0.31 -1.94
N THR A 116 8.69 -0.27 -0.99
CA THR A 116 10.14 -0.01 -0.88
C THR A 116 11.01 -1.06 -1.55
N ALA A 117 10.41 -2.14 -2.08
CA ALA A 117 11.13 -3.23 -2.73
C ALA A 117 10.44 -3.68 -4.02
N GLY A 118 11.25 -4.23 -4.94
CA GLY A 118 10.79 -4.87 -6.17
C GLY A 118 9.90 -3.96 -7.04
N ALA A 119 8.83 -4.54 -7.58
CA ALA A 119 7.86 -3.80 -8.40
C ALA A 119 7.20 -2.64 -7.64
N GLY A 120 7.11 -2.73 -6.31
CA GLY A 120 6.66 -1.60 -5.49
C GLY A 120 7.52 -0.37 -5.69
N ALA A 121 8.84 -0.51 -5.57
CA ALA A 121 9.78 0.59 -5.72
C ALA A 121 9.95 1.04 -7.17
N ASP A 122 10.03 0.09 -8.09
CA ASP A 122 10.36 0.37 -9.50
C ASP A 122 9.15 0.87 -10.30
N TYR A 123 7.94 0.44 -9.94
CA TYR A 123 6.73 0.59 -10.76
C TYR A 123 5.51 1.13 -10.02
N MET A 124 5.71 1.65 -8.80
CA MET A 124 4.64 2.10 -7.92
C MET A 124 3.54 1.05 -7.73
N ASN A 125 3.97 -0.22 -7.70
CA ASN A 125 3.10 -1.39 -7.67
C ASN A 125 3.24 -2.11 -6.32
N PRO A 126 2.66 -1.55 -5.24
CA PRO A 126 2.89 -2.06 -3.89
C PRO A 126 2.34 -3.47 -3.69
N GLY A 127 1.47 -3.92 -4.59
CA GLY A 127 0.83 -5.23 -4.54
C GLY A 127 1.38 -6.23 -5.54
N ASN A 128 2.57 -6.04 -6.14
CA ASN A 128 3.13 -6.94 -7.16
C ASN A 128 2.08 -7.46 -8.17
N ILE A 129 1.27 -6.55 -8.72
CA ILE A 129 0.22 -6.91 -9.68
C ILE A 129 0.88 -7.16 -11.03
N SER A 130 0.66 -8.34 -11.60
CA SER A 130 1.09 -8.61 -12.98
C SER A 130 0.21 -7.85 -13.96
N TYR A 131 0.82 -7.32 -15.02
CA TYR A 131 0.11 -6.61 -16.06
C TYR A 131 -0.85 -7.54 -16.80
N ARG A 132 -2.13 -7.19 -16.85
CA ARG A 132 -3.16 -7.84 -17.67
C ARG A 132 -4.09 -6.78 -18.27
N ASP A 133 -4.19 -6.72 -19.59
CA ASP A 133 -5.00 -5.72 -20.30
C ASP A 133 -6.47 -5.70 -19.83
N ASP A 134 -7.04 -6.88 -19.57
CA ASP A 134 -8.44 -7.04 -19.13
C ASP A 134 -8.72 -6.36 -17.79
N LEU A 135 -7.82 -6.52 -16.82
CA LEU A 135 -7.95 -5.93 -15.49
C LEU A 135 -8.01 -4.41 -15.52
N TYR A 136 -7.18 -3.77 -16.34
CA TYR A 136 -7.10 -2.30 -16.40
C TYR A 136 -8.23 -1.66 -17.21
N VAL A 137 -8.68 -2.35 -18.27
CA VAL A 137 -9.86 -1.92 -19.02
C VAL A 137 -11.12 -1.99 -18.16
N GLU A 138 -11.30 -3.06 -17.37
CA GLU A 138 -12.49 -3.22 -16.52
C GLU A 138 -12.49 -2.32 -15.29
N SER A 139 -11.31 -2.09 -14.69
CA SER A 139 -11.18 -1.21 -13.53
C SER A 139 -11.18 0.28 -13.88
N GLY A 140 -10.88 0.64 -15.13
CA GLY A 140 -10.67 2.03 -15.56
C GLY A 140 -9.37 2.64 -15.01
N ILE A 141 -8.49 1.83 -14.41
CA ILE A 141 -7.22 2.26 -13.84
C ILE A 141 -6.16 2.26 -14.94
N GLN A 142 -5.40 3.35 -15.04
CA GLN A 142 -4.32 3.44 -16.01
C GLN A 142 -3.09 2.66 -15.53
N ALA A 143 -2.68 1.67 -16.32
CA ALA A 143 -1.43 0.97 -16.14
C ALA A 143 -0.86 0.55 -17.49
N HIS A 144 0.45 0.28 -17.53
CA HIS A 144 1.12 -0.30 -18.70
C HIS A 144 2.09 -1.41 -18.26
N ALA A 145 2.51 -2.24 -19.21
CA ALA A 145 3.51 -3.27 -18.94
C ALA A 145 4.88 -2.64 -18.65
N GLY A 146 5.57 -3.14 -17.63
CA GLY A 146 6.90 -2.66 -17.26
C GLY A 146 7.96 -2.98 -18.31
N GLU A 147 8.98 -2.14 -18.37
CA GLU A 147 10.09 -2.30 -19.33
C GLU A 147 11.30 -3.05 -18.74
N LEU A 148 11.40 -3.20 -17.41
CA LEU A 148 12.46 -3.96 -16.75
C LEU A 148 12.01 -5.40 -16.47
N GLY A 149 12.94 -6.34 -16.68
CA GLY A 149 12.70 -7.77 -16.49
C GLY A 149 12.00 -8.42 -17.68
N ASP A 150 11.03 -9.30 -17.39
CA ASP A 150 10.18 -9.99 -18.37
C ASP A 150 8.94 -9.18 -18.79
N GLY A 151 8.83 -7.93 -18.33
CA GLY A 151 7.68 -7.06 -18.55
C GLY A 151 6.39 -7.54 -17.90
N ARG A 152 6.50 -8.47 -16.93
CA ARG A 152 5.34 -9.07 -16.26
C ARG A 152 4.58 -8.08 -15.37
N TRP A 153 5.27 -7.11 -14.78
CA TRP A 153 4.68 -6.25 -13.76
C TRP A 153 3.95 -5.07 -14.38
N ALA A 154 2.83 -4.69 -13.77
CA ALA A 154 2.15 -3.46 -14.10
C ALA A 154 2.90 -2.25 -13.54
N VAL A 155 2.92 -1.18 -14.32
CA VAL A 155 3.44 0.13 -13.96
C VAL A 155 2.29 1.10 -13.78
N PHE A 156 2.30 1.79 -12.65
CA PHE A 156 1.30 2.77 -12.27
C PHE A 156 1.92 4.17 -12.24
N ASP A 157 1.10 5.19 -12.49
CA ASP A 157 1.52 6.59 -12.43
C ASP A 157 1.73 7.07 -10.98
N SER A 158 1.06 6.43 -10.03
CA SER A 158 1.17 6.68 -8.59
C SER A 158 0.99 5.42 -7.76
N TYR A 159 1.48 5.42 -6.51
CA TYR A 159 1.15 4.36 -5.55
C TYR A 159 -0.36 4.30 -5.25
N GLY A 160 -1.06 5.44 -5.38
CA GLY A 160 -2.51 5.52 -5.28
C GLY A 160 -3.21 4.60 -6.27
N ASP A 161 -2.84 4.70 -7.55
CA ASP A 161 -3.40 3.87 -8.62
C ASP A 161 -3.06 2.38 -8.40
N GLY A 162 -1.83 2.09 -7.95
CA GLY A 162 -1.42 0.73 -7.60
C GLY A 162 -2.21 0.12 -6.43
N ILE A 163 -2.52 0.90 -5.39
CA ILE A 163 -3.40 0.47 -4.30
C ILE A 163 -4.82 0.29 -4.78
N GLN A 164 -5.34 1.23 -5.58
CA GLN A 164 -6.69 1.13 -6.14
C GLN A 164 -6.84 -0.14 -6.97
N ALA A 165 -5.84 -0.48 -7.79
CA ALA A 165 -5.81 -1.71 -8.57
C ALA A 165 -5.79 -2.95 -7.68
N LYS A 166 -5.03 -2.94 -6.58
CA LYS A 166 -5.03 -4.06 -5.63
C LYS A 166 -6.39 -4.22 -4.95
N ALA A 167 -7.02 -3.12 -4.55
CA ALA A 167 -8.34 -3.14 -3.91
C ALA A 167 -9.43 -3.66 -4.86
N TRP A 168 -9.43 -3.20 -6.12
CA TRP A 168 -10.31 -3.72 -7.16
C TRP A 168 -10.12 -5.23 -7.35
N LEU A 169 -8.88 -5.68 -7.47
CA LEU A 169 -8.54 -7.09 -7.67
C LEU A 169 -9.00 -7.94 -6.47
N LEU A 170 -8.73 -7.50 -5.24
CA LEU A 170 -9.23 -8.17 -4.03
C LEU A 170 -10.75 -8.28 -4.02
N ARG A 171 -11.45 -7.24 -4.46
CA ARG A 171 -12.89 -7.25 -4.43
C ARG A 171 -13.50 -8.16 -5.50
N PHE A 172 -13.16 -7.93 -6.76
CA PHE A 172 -13.88 -8.54 -7.87
C PHE A 172 -13.32 -9.90 -8.28
N GLU A 173 -12.00 -10.09 -8.26
CA GLU A 173 -11.38 -11.36 -8.66
C GLU A 173 -11.39 -12.39 -7.53
N TYR A 174 -11.47 -11.94 -6.28
CA TYR A 174 -11.42 -12.83 -5.13
C TYR A 174 -12.72 -12.87 -4.32
N LEU A 175 -13.09 -11.79 -3.63
CA LEU A 175 -14.23 -11.83 -2.71
C LEU A 175 -15.55 -12.12 -3.45
N ASP A 176 -15.79 -11.48 -4.60
CA ASP A 176 -16.98 -11.73 -5.41
C ASP A 176 -16.97 -13.08 -6.14
N ALA A 177 -15.79 -13.67 -6.32
CA ALA A 177 -15.64 -15.04 -6.80
C ALA A 177 -15.80 -16.11 -5.69
N GLY A 178 -16.06 -15.69 -4.45
CA GLY A 178 -16.28 -16.58 -3.31
C GLY A 178 -15.02 -17.01 -2.56
N TYR A 179 -13.86 -16.39 -2.83
CA TYR A 179 -12.65 -16.56 -2.03
C TYR A 179 -12.73 -15.64 -0.80
N ASP A 180 -13.58 -15.99 0.16
CA ASP A 180 -14.00 -15.15 1.28
C ASP A 180 -13.10 -15.24 2.53
N THR A 181 -11.96 -15.94 2.43
CA THR A 181 -10.94 -16.02 3.49
C THR A 181 -9.57 -15.63 2.95
N LEU A 182 -8.70 -15.09 3.81
CA LEU A 182 -7.35 -14.69 3.42
C LEU A 182 -6.54 -15.88 2.91
N GLU A 183 -6.72 -17.06 3.51
CA GLU A 183 -6.11 -18.30 3.05
C GLU A 183 -6.52 -18.64 1.62
N ALA A 184 -7.82 -18.58 1.31
CA ALA A 184 -8.33 -18.86 -0.04
C ALA A 184 -7.78 -17.87 -1.07
N ILE A 185 -7.70 -16.59 -0.72
CA ILE A 185 -7.10 -15.53 -1.57
C ILE A 185 -5.62 -15.82 -1.81
N VAL A 186 -4.84 -15.97 -0.74
CA VAL A 186 -3.38 -16.13 -0.81
C VAL A 186 -3.01 -17.44 -1.53
N TYR A 187 -3.71 -18.54 -1.30
CA TYR A 187 -3.41 -19.81 -1.96
C TYR A 187 -3.70 -19.78 -3.46
N ARG A 188 -4.62 -18.90 -3.90
CA ARG A 188 -4.88 -18.67 -5.32
C ARG A 188 -3.88 -17.70 -5.94
N TYR A 189 -3.49 -16.66 -5.20
CA TYR A 189 -2.60 -15.59 -5.64
C TYR A 189 -1.12 -16.00 -5.65
N ALA A 190 -0.67 -16.61 -4.56
CA ALA A 190 0.71 -17.03 -4.30
C ALA A 190 0.71 -18.51 -3.89
N PRO A 191 0.54 -19.45 -4.84
CA PRO A 191 0.28 -20.86 -4.54
C PRO A 191 1.48 -21.55 -3.84
N PRO A 192 1.25 -22.59 -3.02
CA PRO A 192 2.29 -23.29 -2.27
C PRO A 192 3.39 -23.94 -3.12
N SER A 193 3.13 -24.17 -4.41
CA SER A 193 4.12 -24.69 -5.35
C SER A 193 5.24 -23.70 -5.67
N GLU A 194 5.02 -22.41 -5.42
CA GLU A 194 5.93 -21.31 -5.75
C GLU A 194 6.31 -20.48 -4.52
N ASN A 195 5.50 -20.50 -3.48
CA ASN A 195 5.62 -19.63 -2.31
C ASN A 195 5.36 -20.38 -1.01
N ASP A 196 5.79 -19.81 0.12
CA ASP A 196 5.30 -20.23 1.44
C ASP A 196 3.97 -19.51 1.74
N SER A 197 2.87 -20.04 1.20
CA SER A 197 1.55 -19.43 1.32
C SER A 197 1.05 -19.38 2.76
N ALA A 198 1.41 -20.35 3.59
CA ALA A 198 1.03 -20.38 5.00
C ALA A 198 1.71 -19.24 5.76
N GLN A 199 3.01 -19.04 5.55
CA GLN A 199 3.73 -17.90 6.11
C GLN A 199 3.19 -16.56 5.59
N TYR A 200 2.82 -16.47 4.30
CA TYR A 200 2.19 -15.27 3.76
C TYR A 200 0.89 -14.93 4.52
N VAL A 201 -0.02 -15.90 4.68
CA VAL A 201 -1.27 -15.70 5.42
C VAL A 201 -0.96 -15.19 6.83
N GLN A 202 -0.02 -15.83 7.54
CA GLN A 202 0.34 -15.43 8.89
C GLN A 202 0.91 -14.01 8.94
N ASP A 203 1.82 -13.64 8.02
CA ASP A 203 2.41 -12.30 7.97
C ASP A 203 1.34 -11.21 7.83
N VAL A 204 0.32 -11.44 6.99
CA VAL A 204 -0.78 -10.49 6.80
C VAL A 204 -1.71 -10.45 8.01
N LEU A 205 -2.04 -11.59 8.62
CA LEU A 205 -2.85 -11.62 9.85
C LEU A 205 -2.16 -10.92 11.01
N ASP A 206 -0.87 -11.16 11.21
CA ASP A 206 -0.08 -10.52 12.26
C ASP A 206 -0.04 -9.00 12.05
N PHE A 207 0.14 -8.56 10.80
CA PHE A 207 0.07 -7.15 10.43
C PHE A 207 -1.30 -6.55 10.79
N MET A 208 -2.40 -7.18 10.36
CA MET A 208 -3.75 -6.71 10.63
C MET A 208 -4.04 -6.63 12.13
N ALA A 209 -3.64 -7.65 12.90
CA ALA A 209 -3.84 -7.69 14.35
C ALA A 209 -3.02 -6.63 15.08
N GLU A 210 -1.74 -6.47 14.73
CA GLU A 210 -0.85 -5.48 15.32
C GLU A 210 -1.39 -4.06 15.14
N TRP A 211 -1.72 -3.70 13.90
CA TRP A 211 -2.09 -2.33 13.55
C TRP A 211 -3.56 -2.02 13.85
N GLY A 212 -4.45 -3.02 13.78
CA GLY A 212 -5.82 -2.88 14.25
C GLY A 212 -5.89 -2.59 15.75
N GLY A 213 -5.01 -3.17 16.56
CA GLY A 213 -4.93 -2.83 17.98
C GLY A 213 -4.32 -1.45 18.27
N LYS A 214 -3.37 -1.00 17.44
CA LYS A 214 -2.61 0.25 17.66
C LYS A 214 -3.27 1.50 17.09
N CYS A 215 -3.98 1.38 15.96
CA CYS A 215 -4.39 2.52 15.14
C CYS A 215 -5.90 2.57 14.81
N ALA A 216 -6.76 1.71 15.38
CA ALA A 216 -8.20 1.70 15.14
C ALA A 216 -8.98 2.83 15.85
N GLY A 217 -8.45 4.06 15.84
CA GLY A 217 -9.00 5.22 16.54
C GLY A 217 -10.43 5.59 16.16
#